data_AF-A0A962BK26-F1
#
_entry.id   AF-A0A962BK26-F1
#
_cell.length_a   1.000
_cell.length_b   1.000
_cell.length_c   1.000
_cell.angle_alpha   90.00
_cell.angle_beta   90.00
_cell.angle_gamma   90.00
#
_symmetry.space_group_name_H-M   'P 1'
#
loop_
_entity.id
_entity.type
_entity.pdbx_description
1 polymer ?
#
loop_
_entity_poly.entity_id
_entity_poly.type
_entity_poly.pdbx_seq_one_letter_code
_entity_poly.pdbx_strand_id
1 'polypeptide(L)'
;MSRLSIDLTDQQHQSLKALAALQGKTIKQYALERLFPGVADDEKAWQELKLLLQSRIDDALAGKLSSKSVADILDDELATDRRD
;
A
#
# COMPACT_ATOMS: atom_id res chain seq x y z
N MET A 1 25.54 -10.91 -0.33
CA MET A 1 25.50 -9.75 -1.25
C MET A 1 24.98 -10.22 -2.59
N SER A 2 23.74 -9.86 -2.96
CA SER A 2 23.12 -10.30 -4.22
C SER A 2 23.50 -9.36 -5.35
N ARG A 3 24.03 -9.89 -6.47
CA ARG A 3 24.39 -9.14 -7.68
C ARG A 3 23.43 -9.53 -8.78
N LEU A 4 22.58 -8.59 -9.22
CA LEU A 4 21.68 -8.75 -10.36
C LEU A 4 22.36 -8.19 -11.62
N SER A 5 22.44 -8.98 -12.69
CA SER A 5 22.92 -8.54 -14.00
C SER A 5 21.71 -8.46 -14.93
N ILE A 6 21.59 -7.34 -15.66
CA ILE A 6 20.46 -7.09 -16.57
C ILE A 6 21.07 -6.65 -17.89
N ASP A 7 20.75 -7.36 -18.97
CA ASP A 7 21.16 -6.96 -20.31
C ASP A 7 20.21 -5.88 -20.82
N LEU A 8 20.78 -4.72 -21.15
CA LEU A 8 20.09 -3.55 -21.66
C LEU A 8 20.77 -3.10 -22.93
N THR A 9 20.00 -2.65 -23.90
CA THR A 9 20.55 -1.93 -25.06
C THR A 9 21.09 -0.56 -24.63
N ASP A 10 22.03 0.00 -25.39
CA ASP A 10 22.63 1.31 -25.07
C ASP A 10 21.59 2.42 -24.94
N GLN A 11 20.57 2.40 -25.82
CA GLN A 11 19.46 3.35 -25.79
C GLN A 11 18.62 3.19 -24.51
N GLN A 12 18.31 1.96 -24.09
CA GLN A 12 17.58 1.71 -22.85
C GLN A 12 18.38 2.15 -21.62
N HIS A 13 19.69 1.91 -21.60
CA HIS A 13 20.55 2.39 -20.53
C HIS A 13 20.57 3.93 -20.46
N GLN A 14 20.64 4.61 -21.61
CA GLN A 14 20.62 6.08 -21.67
C GLN A 14 19.27 6.65 -21.19
N SER A 15 18.15 6.07 -21.62
CA SER A 15 16.82 6.46 -21.14
C SER A 15 16.66 6.22 -19.64
N LEU A 16 17.12 5.08 -19.13
CA LEU A 16 17.03 4.74 -17.70
C LEU A 16 17.92 5.64 -16.85
N LYS A 17 19.10 6.02 -17.35
CA LYS A 17 19.97 7.03 -16.73
C LYS A 17 19.34 8.41 -16.67
N ALA A 18 18.70 8.86 -17.75
CA ALA A 18 18.01 10.14 -17.78
C ALA A 18 16.84 10.17 -16.79
N LEU A 19 16.02 9.12 -16.76
CA LEU A 19 14.89 9.00 -15.83
C LEU A 19 15.35 8.95 -14.37
N ALA A 20 16.41 8.19 -14.06
CA ALA A 20 16.98 8.13 -12.72
C ALA A 20 17.48 9.52 -12.28
N ALA A 21 18.18 10.25 -13.16
CA ALA A 21 18.68 11.59 -12.89
C ALA A 21 17.55 12.61 -12.68
N LEU A 22 16.46 12.53 -13.46
CA LEU A 22 15.27 13.38 -13.28
C LEU A 22 14.60 13.16 -11.92
N GLN A 23 14.61 11.92 -11.40
CA GLN A 23 14.08 11.60 -10.08
C GLN A 23 15.10 11.85 -8.95
N GLY A 24 16.31 12.32 -9.27
CA GLY A 24 17.40 12.52 -8.30
C GLY A 24 17.95 11.23 -7.69
N LYS A 25 17.68 10.07 -8.30
CA LYS A 25 18.07 8.74 -7.81
C LYS A 25 19.22 8.18 -8.63
N THR A 26 20.00 7.29 -8.02
CA THR A 26 20.99 6.52 -8.79
C THR A 26 20.30 5.52 -9.70
N ILE A 27 20.92 5.18 -10.84
CA ILE A 27 20.43 4.15 -11.78
C ILE A 27 20.08 2.84 -11.04
N LYS A 28 20.89 2.46 -10.05
CA LYS A 28 20.68 1.24 -9.25
C LYS A 28 19.39 1.30 -8.43
N GLN A 29 19.16 2.40 -7.72
CA GLN A 29 17.95 2.60 -6.92
C GLN A 29 16.71 2.68 -7.80
N TYR A 30 16.79 3.42 -8.90
CA TYR A 30 15.68 3.56 -9.85
C TYR A 30 15.31 2.22 -10.49
N ALA A 31 16.29 1.42 -10.91
CA ALA A 31 16.06 0.10 -11.47
C ALA A 31 15.47 -0.88 -10.44
N LEU A 32 15.96 -0.85 -9.18
CA LEU A 32 15.43 -1.71 -8.12
C LEU A 32 13.97 -1.38 -7.78
N GLU A 33 13.61 -0.11 -7.64
CA GLU A 33 12.23 0.31 -7.39
C GLU A 33 11.30 -0.04 -8.57
N ARG A 34 11.79 0.04 -9.81
CA ARG A 34 11.02 -0.29 -11.01
C ARG A 34 10.81 -1.79 -11.20
N LEU A 35 11.80 -2.61 -10.86
CA LEU A 35 11.75 -4.07 -10.97
C LEU A 35 11.03 -4.73 -9.80
N PHE A 36 11.05 -4.07 -8.64
CA PHE A 36 10.37 -4.54 -7.43
C PHE A 36 9.46 -3.44 -6.85
N PRO A 37 8.41 -3.02 -7.60
CA PRO A 37 7.52 -1.95 -7.14
C PRO A 37 6.71 -2.34 -5.90
N GLY A 38 6.53 -3.65 -5.64
CA GLY A 38 5.76 -4.16 -4.50
C GLY A 38 6.46 -4.04 -3.15
N VAL A 39 7.79 -4.16 -3.05
CA VAL A 39 8.45 -4.29 -1.72
C VAL A 39 8.36 -3.02 -0.88
N ALA A 40 8.24 -1.85 -1.52
CA ALA A 40 8.09 -0.58 -0.81
C ALA A 40 6.64 -0.28 -0.40
N ASP A 41 5.67 -0.92 -1.05
CA ASP A 41 4.23 -0.71 -0.84
C ASP A 41 3.63 -1.83 0.02
N ASP A 42 4.12 -3.06 -0.13
CA ASP A 42 3.71 -4.23 0.65
C ASP A 42 3.96 -4.02 2.15
N GLU A 43 5.12 -3.46 2.53
CA GLU A 43 5.41 -3.17 3.94
C GLU A 43 4.46 -2.09 4.50
N LYS A 44 4.11 -1.08 3.69
CA LYS A 44 3.16 -0.04 4.10
C LYS A 44 1.74 -0.59 4.22
N ALA A 45 1.28 -1.34 3.22
CA ALA A 45 0.00 -2.03 3.24
C ALA A 45 -0.09 -2.99 4.42
N TRP A 46 1.00 -3.68 4.76
CA TRP A 46 1.08 -4.56 5.91
C TRP A 46 1.01 -3.79 7.24
N GLN A 47 1.68 -2.64 7.35
CA GLN A 47 1.60 -1.78 8.51
C GLN A 47 0.19 -1.19 8.70
N GLU A 48 -0.45 -0.73 7.62
CA GLU A 48 -1.84 -0.23 7.66
C GLU A 48 -2.82 -1.32 8.09
N LEU A 49 -2.68 -2.53 7.55
CA LEU A 49 -3.49 -3.68 7.94
C LEU A 49 -3.29 -4.04 9.42
N LYS A 50 -2.05 -4.01 9.90
CA LYS A 50 -1.72 -4.27 11.31
C LYS A 50 -2.35 -3.23 12.23
N LEU A 51 -2.29 -1.95 11.86
CA LEU A 51 -2.92 -0.86 12.62
C LEU A 51 -4.45 -1.03 12.68
N LEU A 52 -5.08 -1.36 11.55
CA LEU A 52 -6.52 -1.61 11.48
C LEU A 52 -6.93 -2.78 12.39
N LEU A 53 -6.18 -3.88 12.33
CA LEU A 53 -6.44 -5.05 13.16
C LEU A 53 -6.22 -4.77 14.65
N GLN A 54 -5.17 -4.02 15.01
CA GLN A 54 -4.94 -3.60 16.40
C GLN A 54 -6.11 -2.76 16.91
N SER A 55 -6.56 -1.76 16.14
CA SER A 55 -7.73 -0.95 16.52
C SER A 55 -8.97 -1.81 16.75
N ARG A 56 -9.22 -2.81 15.89
CA ARG A 56 -10.35 -3.73 16.06
C ARG A 56 -10.23 -4.63 17.28
N ILE A 57 -9.02 -5.11 17.59
CA ILE A 57 -8.77 -5.90 18.79
C ILE A 57 -8.98 -5.05 20.04
N ASP A 58 -8.48 -3.82 20.05
CA ASP A 58 -8.65 -2.89 21.17
C ASP A 58 -10.12 -2.51 21.37
N ASP A 59 -10.87 -2.26 20.29
CA ASP A 59 -12.32 -1.99 20.35
C ASP A 59 -13.12 -3.21 20.83
N ALA A 60 -12.72 -4.42 20.41
CA ALA A 60 -13.32 -5.67 20.89
C ALA A 60 -13.02 -5.92 22.38
N LEU A 61 -11.79 -5.67 22.82
CA LEU A 61 -11.37 -5.77 24.23
C LEU A 61 -12.04 -4.70 25.11
N ALA A 62 -12.25 -3.51 24.57
CA ALA A 62 -13.00 -2.43 25.21
C ALA A 62 -14.52 -2.70 25.27
N GLY A 63 -15.00 -3.83 24.71
CA GLY A 63 -16.39 -4.22 24.75
C GLY A 63 -17.29 -3.42 23.81
N LYS A 64 -16.73 -2.71 22.81
CA LYS A 64 -17.49 -2.05 21.74
C LYS A 64 -17.97 -3.05 20.68
N LEU A 65 -18.47 -4.20 21.13
CA LEU A 65 -19.20 -5.11 20.25
C LEU A 65 -20.59 -4.51 20.05
N SER A 66 -20.87 -4.06 18.82
CA SER A 66 -22.22 -3.62 18.46
C SER A 66 -23.15 -4.82 18.60
N SER A 67 -24.16 -4.69 19.46
CA SER A 67 -25.24 -5.66 19.62
C SER A 67 -26.26 -5.61 18.46
N LYS A 68 -26.06 -4.71 17.50
CA LYS A 68 -26.91 -4.56 16.31
C LYS A 68 -26.66 -5.69 15.33
N SER A 69 -27.73 -6.24 14.78
CA SER A 69 -27.64 -7.21 13.68
C SER A 69 -27.11 -6.51 12.42
N VAL A 70 -26.52 -7.28 11.51
CA VAL A 70 -26.08 -6.78 10.19
C VAL A 70 -27.25 -6.10 9.44
N ALA A 71 -28.48 -6.58 9.65
CA ALA A 71 -29.69 -5.97 9.09
C ALA A 71 -30.00 -4.59 9.70
N ASP A 72 -29.84 -4.42 11.01
CA ASP A 72 -30.11 -3.14 11.69
C ASP A 72 -29.07 -2.08 11.32
N ILE A 73 -27.81 -2.50 11.12
CA ILE A 73 -26.72 -1.61 10.66
C ILE A 73 -27.01 -1.15 9.22
N LEU A 74 -27.47 -2.06 8.37
CA LEU A 74 -27.81 -1.75 6.98
C LEU A 74 -28.99 -0.77 6.90
N ASP A 75 -30.03 -0.98 7.72
CA ASP A 75 -31.19 -0.10 7.76
C ASP A 75 -30.85 1.29 8.32
N ASP A 76 -29.99 1.40 9.34
CA ASP A 76 -29.53 2.69 9.90
C ASP A 76 -28.72 3.52 8.87
N GLU A 77 -27.80 2.89 8.13
CA GLU A 77 -26.99 3.58 7.12
C GLU A 77 -27.81 3.96 5.88
N LEU A 78 -28.69 3.07 5.40
CA LEU A 78 -29.59 3.35 4.26
C LEU A 78 -30.71 4.34 4.62
N ALA A 79 -31.11 4.45 5.88
CA ALA A 79 -32.05 5.47 6.34
C ALA A 79 -31.38 6.84 6.51
N THR A 80 -30.08 6.86 6.83
CA THR A 80 -29.27 8.07 6.94
C THR A 80 -28.99 8.70 5.56
N ASP A 81 -28.69 7.88 4.55
CA ASP A 81 -28.46 8.31 3.14
C ASP A 81 -29.71 8.95 2.48
N ARG A 82 -30.89 8.77 3.07
CA ARG A 82 -32.15 9.36 2.55
C ARG A 82 -32.51 10.71 3.18
N ARG A 83 -31.68 11.23 4.10
CA ARG A 83 -31.94 12.48 4.84
C ARG A 83 -31.04 13.67 4.47
N ASP A 84 -30.15 13.49 3.50
CA ASP A 84 -29.41 14.57 2.83
C ASP A 84 -29.95 14.81 1.41
#